data_AF-A0A2K8NQT5-F1
#
_entry.id   AF-A0A2K8NQT5-F1
#
_cell.length_a   1.000
_cell.length_b   1.000
_cell.length_c   1.000
_cell.angle_alpha   90.00
_cell.angle_beta   90.00
_cell.angle_gamma   90.00
#
_symmetry.space_group_name_H-M   'P 1'
#
loop_
_entity.id
_entity.type
_entity.pdbx_description
1 polymer ?
#
loop_
_entity_poly.entity_id
_entity_poly.type
_entity_poly.pdbx_seq_one_letter_code
_entity_poly.pdbx_strand_id
1 'polypeptide(L)'
;MQKMLMILAVVFFCNTRICALLFISFVSPNISMLSPQSYETKETLLDVPSVTQETTKYSVSASLTSIFKFWGWSGNKTQDQIYQEVRFASSALELAVTDGPIMNRDVANYMNDFIMEKTNKRAEYTFSEKPTMFRVSLNDIIIFSAYVWKSLALDTPLMLGTYSGSNTQSLVICGFKEDITSPWHDKYGLMDPEDGQVKWVIAQVLYQALSHGFTIIGAGTMPQIQNVPDIDISPFSRDLNNLPSNNDPIYVGEVETNITKYAGMSNFFYSNATFLFLTISDFSSEIKRTDSDLDILEPFVIKPEDIITEKLVSWIPQSTFFHYGVENIGSENITTWASIKILLNPIQNNDLTILLRFYGGYNITEVSNPRRFSFPYEFRGRLIIQKASRILVRRKLYPLV
;
A
#
# COMPACT_ATOMS: atom_id res chain seq x y z
N MET A 1 -47.33 1.15 18.87
CA MET A 1 -47.05 0.94 17.43
C MET A 1 -46.59 2.19 16.67
N GLN A 2 -46.85 3.43 17.12
CA GLN A 2 -46.31 4.64 16.46
C GLN A 2 -44.79 4.84 16.59
N LYS A 3 -44.15 4.28 17.62
CA LYS A 3 -42.68 4.39 17.80
C LYS A 3 -41.88 3.55 16.80
N MET A 4 -42.48 2.53 16.19
CA MET A 4 -41.79 1.66 15.24
C MET A 4 -41.82 2.22 13.80
N LEU A 5 -42.82 3.05 13.47
CA LEU A 5 -42.90 3.73 12.17
C LEU A 5 -41.89 4.90 12.04
N MET A 6 -41.54 5.57 13.14
CA MET A 6 -40.47 6.60 13.11
C MET A 6 -39.08 6.02 12.84
N ILE A 7 -38.82 4.78 13.29
CA ILE A 7 -37.51 4.15 13.10
C ILE A 7 -37.33 3.67 11.65
N LEU A 8 -38.41 3.25 10.96
CA LEU A 8 -38.34 2.93 9.53
C LEU A 8 -38.22 4.17 8.63
N ALA A 9 -38.73 5.33 9.04
CA ALA A 9 -38.60 6.57 8.28
C ALA A 9 -37.18 7.14 8.31
N VAL A 10 -36.42 6.92 9.40
CA VAL A 10 -35.01 7.34 9.51
C VAL A 10 -34.10 6.48 8.62
N VAL A 11 -34.44 5.21 8.40
CA VAL A 11 -33.65 4.32 7.52
C VAL A 11 -33.86 4.64 6.03
N PHE A 12 -34.99 5.24 5.64
CA PHE A 12 -35.26 5.56 4.23
C PHE A 12 -34.76 6.94 3.76
N PHE A 13 -34.42 7.87 4.68
CA PHE A 13 -33.91 9.20 4.31
C PHE A 13 -32.39 9.37 4.40
N CYS A 14 -31.63 8.36 4.84
CA CYS A 14 -30.16 8.41 4.86
C CYS A 14 -29.48 7.95 3.56
N ASN A 15 -30.23 7.86 2.46
CA ASN A 15 -29.71 7.44 1.16
C ASN A 15 -29.79 8.57 0.12
N THR A 16 -29.14 9.69 0.40
CA THR A 16 -28.73 10.69 -0.60
C THR A 16 -27.49 11.44 -0.11
N ARG A 17 -26.50 11.57 -1.00
CA ARG A 17 -25.25 12.30 -0.76
C ARG A 17 -25.52 13.79 -0.45
N ILE A 18 -24.59 14.39 0.31
CA ILE A 18 -24.05 15.78 0.23
C ILE A 18 -24.04 16.52 1.58
N CYS A 19 -22.81 16.87 1.99
CA CYS A 19 -22.35 17.96 2.86
C CYS A 19 -23.11 18.32 4.15
N ALA A 20 -22.45 18.04 5.29
CA ALA A 20 -22.32 19.04 6.35
C ALA A 20 -21.01 18.81 7.12
N LEU A 21 -20.05 19.70 6.90
CA LEU A 21 -18.88 19.90 7.75
C LEU A 21 -19.36 20.27 9.16
N LEU A 22 -19.13 19.39 10.12
CA LEU A 22 -19.18 19.74 11.53
C LEU A 22 -17.83 19.43 12.16
N PHE A 23 -17.10 20.51 12.45
CA PHE A 23 -15.86 20.51 13.21
C PHE A 23 -16.09 19.89 14.59
N ILE A 24 -15.35 18.84 14.91
CA ILE A 24 -15.15 18.39 16.28
C ILE A 24 -13.67 18.60 16.59
N SER A 25 -13.42 19.53 17.50
CA SER A 25 -12.10 19.86 18.04
C SER A 25 -11.52 18.65 18.77
N PHE A 26 -10.41 18.11 18.27
CA PHE A 26 -9.57 17.19 19.04
C PHE A 26 -8.30 17.93 19.46
N VAL A 27 -8.11 18.00 20.78
CA VAL A 27 -6.93 18.50 21.44
C VAL A 27 -5.74 17.60 21.07
N SER A 28 -4.76 18.13 20.37
CA SER A 28 -3.48 17.46 20.10
C SER A 28 -2.63 17.40 21.38
N PRO A 29 -1.96 16.28 21.70
CA PRO A 29 -0.89 16.30 22.68
C PRO A 29 0.35 16.94 22.04
N ASN A 30 0.95 17.86 22.79
CA ASN A 30 2.18 18.57 22.42
C ASN A 30 3.32 17.62 22.04
N ILE A 31 3.82 17.77 20.81
CA ILE A 31 5.20 17.41 20.48
C ILE A 31 5.96 18.73 20.35
N SER A 32 6.97 18.86 21.20
CA SER A 32 7.77 20.05 21.45
C SER A 32 8.52 20.58 20.23
N MET A 33 8.30 21.88 19.98
CA MET A 33 9.19 22.90 19.41
C MET A 33 10.46 22.45 18.68
N LEU A 34 10.42 22.55 17.35
CA LEU A 34 11.53 23.09 16.56
C LEU A 34 11.19 24.55 16.24
N SER A 35 12.16 25.45 16.43
CA SER A 35 12.05 26.89 16.19
C SER A 35 11.50 27.22 14.80
N PRO A 36 10.72 28.30 14.62
CA PRO A 36 10.14 28.66 13.34
C PRO A 36 11.22 29.26 12.43
N GLN A 37 11.84 28.42 11.60
CA GLN A 37 12.20 28.89 10.27
C GLN A 37 10.88 29.13 9.55
N SER A 38 10.72 30.29 8.90
CA SER A 38 9.57 30.58 8.06
C SER A 38 9.47 29.50 6.99
N TYR A 39 8.65 28.47 7.23
CA TYR A 39 8.27 27.50 6.22
C TYR A 39 7.42 28.27 5.21
N GLU A 40 8.04 28.69 4.11
CA GLU A 40 7.29 29.15 2.95
C GLU A 40 6.45 27.97 2.46
N THR A 41 5.13 28.08 2.63
CA THR A 41 4.17 27.12 2.11
C THR A 41 4.35 27.03 0.60
N LYS A 42 4.65 25.83 0.08
CA LYS A 42 4.71 25.61 -1.37
C LYS A 42 3.31 25.71 -1.95
N GLU A 43 3.06 26.77 -2.71
CA GLU A 43 1.81 26.99 -3.42
C GLU A 43 2.12 27.40 -4.86
N THR A 44 1.48 26.73 -5.81
CA THR A 44 1.59 27.06 -7.24
C THR A 44 0.27 26.77 -7.94
N LEU A 45 -0.07 27.60 -8.91
CA LEU A 45 -1.19 27.42 -9.81
C LEU A 45 -0.79 27.96 -11.19
N LEU A 46 -0.69 27.07 -12.17
CA LEU A 46 -0.40 27.42 -13.55
C LEU A 46 -1.69 27.85 -14.25
N ASP A 47 -1.61 28.92 -15.04
CA ASP A 47 -2.73 29.42 -15.85
C ASP A 47 -2.91 28.56 -17.11
N VAL A 48 -3.37 27.32 -16.90
CA VAL A 48 -3.66 26.39 -17.99
C VAL A 48 -4.99 26.78 -18.64
N PRO A 49 -5.06 26.93 -19.97
CA PRO A 49 -6.32 27.24 -20.65
C PRO A 49 -7.34 26.12 -20.50
N SER A 50 -8.54 26.47 -20.02
CA SER A 50 -9.65 25.54 -19.84
C SER A 50 -10.23 25.07 -21.17
N VAL A 51 -10.42 23.75 -21.31
CA VAL A 51 -11.10 23.11 -22.44
C VAL A 51 -12.09 22.08 -21.94
N THR A 52 -13.37 22.27 -22.28
CA THR A 52 -14.44 21.30 -22.01
C THR A 52 -14.45 20.21 -23.09
N GLN A 53 -14.58 18.95 -22.67
CA GLN A 53 -14.68 17.81 -23.58
C GLN A 53 -15.98 17.86 -24.39
N GLU A 54 -15.89 17.64 -25.70
CA GLU A 54 -17.07 17.64 -26.58
C GLU A 54 -17.95 16.39 -26.39
N THR A 55 -17.33 15.28 -25.99
CA THR A 55 -18.00 14.01 -25.67
C THR A 55 -17.33 13.34 -24.48
N THR A 56 -18.01 12.37 -23.86
CA THR A 56 -17.47 11.59 -22.74
C THR A 56 -16.22 10.79 -23.09
N LYS A 57 -15.92 10.59 -24.38
CA LYS A 57 -14.72 9.88 -24.87
C LYS A 57 -13.50 10.79 -25.02
N TYR A 58 -13.69 12.11 -24.92
CA TYR A 58 -12.67 13.11 -25.28
C TYR A 58 -11.94 13.69 -24.06
N SER A 59 -12.06 13.08 -22.88
CA SER A 59 -11.36 13.54 -21.67
C SER A 59 -9.84 13.67 -21.89
N VAL A 60 -9.23 12.70 -22.59
CA VAL A 60 -7.81 12.69 -22.96
C VAL A 60 -7.49 13.81 -23.97
N SER A 61 -8.23 13.91 -25.07
CA SER A 61 -7.97 14.92 -26.11
C SER A 61 -8.23 16.35 -25.62
N ALA A 62 -9.23 16.57 -24.76
CA ALA A 62 -9.50 17.86 -24.13
C ALA A 62 -8.41 18.26 -23.13
N SER A 63 -7.92 17.32 -22.31
CA SER A 63 -6.77 17.55 -21.42
C SER A 63 -5.50 17.91 -22.23
N LEU A 64 -5.23 17.19 -23.32
CA LEU A 64 -4.11 17.49 -24.22
C LEU A 64 -4.25 18.86 -24.87
N THR A 65 -5.45 19.21 -25.35
CA THR A 65 -5.75 20.53 -25.93
C THR A 65 -5.45 21.64 -24.93
N SER A 66 -5.83 21.46 -23.65
CA SER A 66 -5.55 22.41 -22.58
C SER A 66 -4.04 22.61 -22.39
N ILE A 67 -3.28 21.50 -22.31
CA ILE A 67 -1.82 21.52 -22.20
C ILE A 67 -1.16 22.16 -23.42
N PHE A 68 -1.58 21.81 -24.64
CA PHE A 68 -1.02 22.38 -25.86
C PHE A 68 -1.24 23.89 -25.95
N LYS A 69 -2.44 24.36 -25.58
CA LYS A 69 -2.75 25.79 -25.50
C LYS A 69 -1.89 26.49 -24.43
N PHE A 70 -1.65 25.86 -23.28
CA PHE A 70 -0.72 26.37 -22.27
C PHE A 70 0.69 26.57 -22.84
N TRP A 71 1.16 25.66 -23.68
CA TRP A 71 2.43 25.81 -24.40
C TRP A 71 2.41 26.85 -25.53
N GLY A 72 1.25 27.45 -25.84
CA GLY A 72 1.09 28.52 -26.83
C GLY A 72 0.60 28.04 -28.20
N TRP A 73 0.05 26.83 -28.30
CA TRP A 73 -0.60 26.37 -29.52
C TRP A 73 -1.90 27.14 -29.79
N SER A 74 -2.07 27.59 -31.03
CA SER A 74 -3.17 28.48 -31.46
C SER A 74 -4.43 27.76 -31.96
N GLY A 75 -4.50 26.42 -31.87
CA GLY A 75 -5.77 25.70 -32.09
C GLY A 75 -6.13 25.42 -33.56
N ASN A 76 -5.23 24.84 -34.34
CA ASN A 76 -5.50 24.46 -35.74
C ASN A 76 -6.05 23.02 -35.92
N LYS A 77 -6.39 22.33 -34.82
CA LYS A 77 -6.97 20.98 -34.81
C LYS A 77 -8.16 20.93 -33.86
N THR A 78 -9.14 20.09 -34.19
CA THR A 78 -10.29 19.80 -33.32
C THR A 78 -9.94 18.74 -32.27
N GLN A 79 -10.78 18.60 -31.23
CA GLN A 79 -10.60 17.53 -30.24
C GLN A 79 -10.71 16.14 -30.87
N ASP A 80 -11.55 15.97 -31.90
CA ASP A 80 -11.64 14.71 -32.66
C ASP A 80 -10.34 14.39 -33.40
N GLN A 81 -9.71 15.37 -34.07
CA GLN A 81 -8.43 15.14 -34.75
C GLN A 81 -7.32 14.73 -33.77
N ILE A 82 -7.24 15.42 -32.63
CA ILE A 82 -6.31 15.04 -31.55
C ILE A 82 -6.66 13.64 -31.02
N TYR A 83 -7.93 13.34 -30.82
CA TYR A 83 -8.38 12.02 -30.37
C TYR A 83 -7.94 10.90 -31.34
N GLN A 84 -8.10 11.07 -32.65
CA GLN A 84 -7.67 10.06 -33.63
C GLN A 84 -6.14 9.88 -33.64
N GLU A 85 -5.38 10.97 -33.55
CA GLU A 85 -3.91 10.93 -33.50
C GLU A 85 -3.41 10.21 -32.25
N VAL A 86 -3.99 10.53 -31.10
CA VAL A 86 -3.62 9.92 -29.81
C VAL A 86 -4.04 8.46 -29.77
N ARG A 87 -5.21 8.11 -30.32
CA ARG A 87 -5.67 6.72 -30.42
C ARG A 87 -4.76 5.87 -31.30
N PHE A 88 -4.24 6.46 -32.39
CA PHE A 88 -3.24 5.82 -33.23
C PHE A 88 -1.91 5.65 -32.49
N ALA A 89 -1.43 6.70 -31.83
CA ALA A 89 -0.19 6.67 -31.06
C ALA A 89 -0.24 5.67 -29.91
N SER A 90 -1.36 5.56 -29.20
CA SER A 90 -1.48 4.71 -28.01
C SER A 90 -1.65 3.22 -28.32
N SER A 91 -1.59 2.80 -29.58
CA SER A 91 -1.93 1.44 -30.05
C SER A 91 -3.32 0.95 -29.58
N ALA A 92 -4.22 1.87 -29.18
CA ALA A 92 -5.57 1.53 -28.70
C ALA A 92 -6.52 1.10 -29.83
N LEU A 93 -6.01 1.00 -31.06
CA LEU A 93 -6.70 0.37 -32.19
C LEU A 93 -6.87 -1.14 -31.98
N GLU A 94 -5.99 -1.81 -31.23
CA GLU A 94 -6.04 -3.26 -31.02
C GLU A 94 -6.90 -3.68 -29.81
N LEU A 95 -7.06 -2.80 -28.82
CA LEU A 95 -7.85 -3.06 -27.62
C LEU A 95 -9.27 -2.55 -27.80
N ALA A 96 -10.14 -3.35 -28.43
CA ALA A 96 -11.57 -3.09 -28.63
C ALA A 96 -12.42 -2.96 -27.33
N VAL A 97 -11.78 -2.72 -26.18
CA VAL A 97 -12.35 -2.85 -24.83
C VAL A 97 -12.45 -1.52 -24.09
N THR A 98 -11.78 -0.45 -24.55
CA THR A 98 -11.79 0.87 -23.87
C THR A 98 -12.51 1.95 -24.69
N ASP A 99 -13.33 2.77 -24.03
CA ASP A 99 -14.12 3.84 -24.65
C ASP A 99 -13.34 5.16 -24.89
N GLY A 100 -12.03 5.07 -25.14
CA GLY A 100 -11.14 6.22 -25.38
C GLY A 100 -9.65 5.82 -25.50
N PRO A 101 -8.74 6.76 -25.82
CA PRO A 101 -7.31 6.52 -25.88
C PRO A 101 -6.76 6.27 -24.47
N ILE A 102 -5.78 5.37 -24.36
CA ILE A 102 -5.13 5.07 -23.07
C ILE A 102 -3.88 5.94 -22.95
N MET A 103 -3.73 6.65 -21.83
CA MET A 103 -2.48 7.35 -21.55
C MET A 103 -1.34 6.35 -21.33
N ASN A 104 -0.30 6.48 -22.14
CA ASN A 104 0.87 5.62 -22.11
C ASN A 104 2.14 6.42 -22.50
N ARG A 105 3.25 5.71 -22.67
CA ARG A 105 4.53 6.32 -23.10
C ARG A 105 4.42 6.98 -24.47
N ASP A 106 3.69 6.39 -25.41
CA ASP A 106 3.56 6.91 -26.76
C ASP A 106 2.73 8.19 -26.80
N VAL A 107 1.72 8.32 -25.93
CA VAL A 107 1.00 9.59 -25.72
C VAL A 107 1.94 10.67 -25.18
N ALA A 108 2.82 10.35 -24.23
CA ALA A 108 3.82 11.32 -23.75
C ALA A 108 4.81 11.75 -24.84
N ASN A 109 5.26 10.81 -25.69
CA ASN A 109 6.09 11.13 -26.85
C ASN A 109 5.36 12.06 -27.83
N TYR A 110 4.11 11.72 -28.17
CA TYR A 110 3.24 12.55 -29.00
C TYR A 110 3.08 13.96 -28.44
N MET A 111 2.90 14.11 -27.12
CA MET A 111 2.80 15.43 -26.48
C MET A 111 4.05 16.27 -26.72
N ASN A 112 5.23 15.70 -26.50
CA ASN A 112 6.50 16.40 -26.69
C ASN A 112 6.71 16.80 -28.14
N ASP A 113 6.48 15.87 -29.07
CA ASP A 113 6.62 16.10 -30.51
C ASP A 113 5.64 17.18 -31.00
N PHE A 114 4.38 17.11 -30.57
CA PHE A 114 3.36 18.09 -30.92
C PHE A 114 3.72 19.49 -30.43
N ILE A 115 4.13 19.63 -29.16
CA ILE A 115 4.51 20.92 -28.59
C ILE A 115 5.71 21.49 -29.34
N MET A 116 6.74 20.66 -29.58
CA MET A 116 7.92 21.09 -30.33
C MET A 116 7.56 21.52 -31.75
N GLU A 117 6.81 20.71 -32.49
CA GLU A 117 6.43 20.99 -33.88
C GLU A 117 5.55 22.25 -34.00
N LYS A 118 4.58 22.43 -33.09
CA LYS A 118 3.57 23.49 -33.20
C LYS A 118 3.95 24.80 -32.53
N THR A 119 4.86 24.77 -31.56
CA THR A 119 5.21 25.96 -30.76
C THR A 119 6.70 26.28 -30.76
N ASN A 120 7.54 25.40 -31.29
CA ASN A 120 9.01 25.48 -31.22
C ASN A 120 9.55 25.61 -29.78
N LYS A 121 8.78 25.11 -28.80
CA LYS A 121 9.18 25.01 -27.40
C LYS A 121 9.48 23.56 -27.05
N ARG A 122 10.49 23.35 -26.21
CA ARG A 122 10.85 22.02 -25.72
C ARG A 122 10.09 21.73 -24.43
N ALA A 123 9.20 20.74 -24.47
CA ALA A 123 8.60 20.13 -23.29
C ALA A 123 9.29 18.80 -22.95
N GLU A 124 9.26 18.39 -21.69
CA GLU A 124 9.88 17.14 -21.21
C GLU A 124 8.87 16.26 -20.46
N TYR A 125 7.76 15.96 -21.13
CA TYR A 125 6.74 15.05 -20.60
C TYR A 125 7.22 13.61 -20.60
N THR A 126 7.08 12.96 -19.45
CA THR A 126 7.40 11.54 -19.28
C THR A 126 6.21 10.81 -18.67
N PHE A 127 5.94 9.62 -19.18
CA PHE A 127 4.89 8.75 -18.68
C PHE A 127 5.36 7.95 -17.46
N SER A 128 4.51 7.93 -16.43
CA SER A 128 4.65 7.06 -15.26
C SER A 128 3.34 6.31 -15.02
N GLU A 129 3.37 4.99 -15.22
CA GLU A 129 2.29 4.11 -14.77
C GLU A 129 2.46 3.79 -13.29
N LYS A 130 1.37 3.85 -12.52
CA LYS A 130 1.40 3.47 -11.12
C LYS A 130 0.35 2.43 -10.78
N PRO A 131 0.78 1.39 -10.05
CA PRO A 131 -0.11 0.30 -9.68
C PRO A 131 -1.25 0.78 -8.78
N THR A 132 -2.31 -0.03 -8.72
CA THR A 132 -3.46 0.11 -7.78
C THR A 132 -3.04 0.30 -6.33
N MET A 133 -1.81 -0.07 -5.97
CA MET A 133 -1.31 -0.04 -4.61
C MET A 133 -0.39 1.15 -4.28
N PHE A 134 -0.19 2.14 -5.18
CA PHE A 134 0.64 3.34 -4.97
C PHE A 134 0.04 4.37 -3.96
N ARG A 135 -0.87 4.01 -3.06
CA ARG A 135 -1.78 5.00 -2.44
C ARG A 135 -2.25 4.62 -1.06
N VAL A 136 -1.42 3.87 -0.37
CA VAL A 136 -1.79 3.21 0.87
C VAL A 136 -0.95 3.77 2.05
N SER A 137 0.24 4.35 1.79
CA SER A 137 1.06 5.08 2.80
C SER A 137 1.03 6.60 2.66
N LEU A 138 1.39 7.27 3.76
CA LEU A 138 1.91 8.64 3.76
C LEU A 138 3.12 8.82 2.84
N ASN A 139 4.03 7.85 2.76
CA ASN A 139 5.21 7.93 1.89
C ASN A 139 4.83 8.00 0.40
N ASP A 140 3.81 7.25 -0.02
CA ASP A 140 3.31 7.30 -1.39
C ASP A 140 2.75 8.70 -1.72
N ILE A 141 2.10 9.36 -0.75
CA ILE A 141 1.61 10.74 -0.88
C ILE A 141 2.77 11.72 -0.95
N ILE A 142 3.78 11.58 -0.10
CA ILE A 142 4.96 12.46 -0.12
C ILE A 142 5.66 12.37 -1.47
N ILE A 143 5.85 11.15 -2.01
CA ILE A 143 6.49 10.94 -3.32
C ILE A 143 5.68 11.62 -4.43
N PHE A 144 4.36 11.44 -4.43
CA PHE A 144 3.49 12.05 -5.44
C PHE A 144 3.42 13.58 -5.31
N SER A 145 3.28 14.09 -4.09
CA SER A 145 3.24 15.53 -3.79
C SER A 145 4.54 16.20 -4.25
N ALA A 146 5.68 15.59 -3.94
CA ALA A 146 6.99 16.07 -4.41
C ALA A 146 7.12 16.03 -5.93
N TYR A 147 6.59 14.99 -6.59
CA TYR A 147 6.58 14.88 -8.05
C TYR A 147 5.70 15.95 -8.71
N VAL A 148 4.46 16.13 -8.22
CA VAL A 148 3.53 17.15 -8.70
C VAL A 148 4.14 18.55 -8.50
N TRP A 149 4.62 18.85 -7.30
CA TRP A 149 5.29 20.12 -7.01
C TRP A 149 6.44 20.39 -7.98
N LYS A 150 7.34 19.40 -8.15
CA LYS A 150 8.50 19.54 -9.04
C LYS A 150 8.07 19.83 -10.48
N SER A 151 7.04 19.16 -10.98
CA SER A 151 6.56 19.39 -12.35
C SER A 151 5.94 20.77 -12.50
N LEU A 152 5.11 21.21 -11.55
CA LEU A 152 4.50 22.53 -11.60
C LEU A 152 5.51 23.67 -11.40
N ALA A 153 6.55 23.47 -10.59
CA ALA A 153 7.65 24.42 -10.43
C ALA A 153 8.53 24.55 -11.69
N LEU A 154 8.43 23.61 -12.64
CA LEU A 154 9.06 23.66 -13.95
C LEU A 154 8.08 24.11 -15.05
N ASP A 155 7.01 24.82 -14.68
CA ASP A 155 5.94 25.27 -15.58
C ASP A 155 5.38 24.12 -16.45
N THR A 156 5.30 22.91 -15.89
CA THR A 156 4.84 21.71 -16.61
C THR A 156 3.58 21.17 -15.94
N PRO A 157 2.37 21.53 -16.42
CA PRO A 157 1.12 20.96 -15.92
C PRO A 157 1.07 19.46 -16.22
N LEU A 158 0.52 18.66 -15.31
CA LEU A 158 0.52 17.20 -15.42
C LEU A 158 -0.83 16.70 -15.94
N MET A 159 -0.83 15.55 -16.60
CA MET A 159 -2.04 14.84 -17.01
C MET A 159 -2.21 13.60 -16.13
N LEU A 160 -3.33 13.46 -15.46
CA LEU A 160 -3.66 12.35 -14.56
C LEU A 160 -4.75 11.48 -15.18
N GLY A 161 -4.52 10.18 -15.28
CA GLY A 161 -5.47 9.21 -15.82
C GLY A 161 -5.97 8.27 -14.77
N THR A 162 -7.27 8.07 -14.73
CA THR A 162 -7.90 7.11 -13.83
C THR A 162 -8.48 5.95 -14.64
N TYR A 163 -8.29 4.74 -14.11
CA TYR A 163 -8.91 3.54 -14.65
C TYR A 163 -10.10 3.17 -13.78
N SER A 164 -11.30 3.09 -14.35
CA SER A 164 -12.47 2.53 -13.65
C SER A 164 -13.23 1.61 -14.59
N GLY A 165 -12.76 0.38 -14.74
CA GLY A 165 -13.35 -0.59 -15.67
C GLY A 165 -13.14 -0.15 -17.13
N SER A 166 -14.22 -0.04 -17.91
CA SER A 166 -14.21 0.41 -19.30
C SER A 166 -14.06 1.94 -19.46
N ASN A 167 -14.24 2.70 -18.39
CA ASN A 167 -14.22 4.15 -18.42
C ASN A 167 -12.84 4.67 -18.02
N THR A 168 -12.20 5.40 -18.94
CA THR A 168 -10.96 6.12 -18.70
C THR A 168 -11.27 7.61 -18.62
N GLN A 169 -10.89 8.26 -17.51
CA GLN A 169 -11.01 9.70 -17.35
C GLN A 169 -9.61 10.29 -17.28
N SER A 170 -9.41 11.43 -17.94
CA SER A 170 -8.21 12.25 -17.82
C SER A 170 -8.53 13.59 -17.19
N LEU A 171 -7.64 14.05 -16.31
CA LEU A 171 -7.68 15.34 -15.63
C LEU A 171 -6.34 16.06 -15.82
N VAL A 172 -6.31 17.39 -15.74
CA VAL A 172 -5.06 18.16 -15.74
C VAL A 172 -4.76 18.66 -14.32
N ILE A 173 -3.61 18.27 -13.76
CA ILE A 173 -3.10 18.84 -12.52
C ILE A 173 -2.36 20.13 -12.88
N CYS A 174 -2.90 21.26 -12.45
CA CYS A 174 -2.37 22.59 -12.72
C CYS A 174 -2.04 23.38 -11.45
N GLY A 175 -2.39 22.85 -10.26
CA GLY A 175 -2.09 23.51 -8.99
C GLY A 175 -1.66 22.55 -7.89
N PHE A 176 -0.88 23.05 -6.94
CA PHE A 176 -0.48 22.34 -5.73
C PHE A 176 -0.38 23.30 -4.56
N LYS A 177 -0.83 22.87 -3.39
CA LYS A 177 -0.69 23.60 -2.13
C LYS A 177 -0.32 22.62 -1.03
N GLU A 178 0.88 22.75 -0.50
CA GLU A 178 1.37 21.97 0.64
C GLU A 178 0.62 22.36 1.91
N ASP A 179 0.21 21.35 2.67
CA ASP A 179 -0.30 21.54 4.03
C ASP A 179 0.82 21.26 5.04
N ILE A 180 1.16 22.29 5.83
CA ILE A 180 2.25 22.23 6.80
C ILE A 180 1.99 21.29 7.97
N THR A 181 0.74 20.86 8.17
CA THR A 181 0.35 19.98 9.28
C THR A 181 0.39 18.51 8.90
N SER A 182 -0.01 18.18 7.66
CA SER A 182 -0.09 16.79 7.21
C SER A 182 -0.15 16.70 5.69
N PRO A 183 0.71 15.88 5.04
CA PRO A 183 0.61 15.61 3.60
C PRO A 183 -0.73 15.01 3.15
N TRP A 184 -1.52 14.43 4.07
CA TRP A 184 -2.89 13.98 3.77
C TRP A 184 -3.84 15.12 3.39
N HIS A 185 -3.51 16.35 3.79
CA HIS A 185 -4.27 17.56 3.51
C HIS A 185 -3.67 18.42 2.40
N ASP A 186 -2.57 17.99 1.77
CA ASP A 186 -2.04 18.62 0.56
C ASP A 186 -3.16 18.74 -0.47
N LYS A 187 -3.26 19.88 -1.16
CA LYS A 187 -4.32 20.14 -2.13
C LYS A 187 -3.76 20.13 -3.54
N TYR A 188 -4.49 19.49 -4.44
CA TYR A 188 -4.21 19.44 -5.87
C TYR A 188 -5.27 20.22 -6.62
N GLY A 189 -4.85 21.16 -7.47
CA GLY A 189 -5.71 21.87 -8.41
C GLY A 189 -5.92 21.00 -9.63
N LEU A 190 -7.07 20.33 -9.70
CA LEU A 190 -7.46 19.42 -10.77
C LEU A 190 -8.43 20.13 -11.71
N MET A 191 -8.04 20.32 -12.96
CA MET A 191 -8.94 20.74 -14.02
C MET A 191 -9.63 19.52 -14.61
N ASP A 192 -10.95 19.50 -14.50
CA ASP A 192 -11.79 18.43 -15.05
C ASP A 192 -12.29 18.81 -16.44
N PRO A 193 -11.94 18.07 -17.51
CA PRO A 193 -12.45 18.36 -18.84
C PRO A 193 -13.97 18.25 -18.96
N GLU A 194 -14.68 17.61 -18.02
CA GLU A 194 -16.14 17.54 -18.06
C GLU A 194 -16.80 18.93 -17.98
N ASP A 195 -16.26 19.82 -17.16
CA ASP A 195 -16.77 21.18 -16.95
C ASP A 195 -15.74 22.28 -17.20
N GLY A 196 -14.48 21.92 -17.45
CA GLY A 196 -13.35 22.83 -17.63
C GLY A 196 -12.90 23.55 -16.35
N GLN A 197 -13.47 23.23 -15.19
CA GLN A 197 -13.20 23.96 -13.95
C GLN A 197 -12.04 23.35 -13.16
N VAL A 198 -11.25 24.21 -12.52
CA VAL A 198 -10.22 23.80 -11.56
C VAL A 198 -10.86 23.59 -10.18
N LYS A 199 -10.77 22.37 -9.66
CA LYS A 199 -11.25 21.98 -8.33
C LYS A 199 -10.06 21.64 -7.45
N TRP A 200 -10.01 22.22 -6.26
CA TRP A 200 -8.99 21.87 -5.26
C TRP A 200 -9.43 20.65 -4.47
N VAL A 201 -8.68 19.55 -4.59
CA VAL A 201 -8.97 18.28 -3.94
C VAL A 201 -7.84 17.93 -2.98
N ILE A 202 -8.20 17.56 -1.74
CA ILE A 202 -7.23 17.11 -0.74
C ILE A 202 -6.67 15.73 -1.09
N ALA A 203 -5.41 15.47 -0.74
CA ALA A 203 -4.70 14.23 -1.05
C ALA A 203 -5.50 12.99 -0.63
N GLN A 204 -6.06 13.02 0.59
CA GLN A 204 -6.87 11.92 1.11
C GLN A 204 -8.04 11.54 0.18
N VAL A 205 -8.76 12.54 -0.35
CA VAL A 205 -9.93 12.31 -1.23
C VAL A 205 -9.47 11.85 -2.61
N LEU A 206 -8.42 12.47 -3.15
CA LEU A 206 -7.84 12.06 -4.43
C LEU A 206 -7.42 10.59 -4.38
N TYR A 207 -6.68 10.19 -3.35
CA TYR A 207 -6.15 8.83 -3.20
C TYR A 207 -7.24 7.77 -3.01
N GLN A 208 -8.36 8.13 -2.37
CA GLN A 208 -9.56 7.31 -2.31
C GLN A 208 -10.20 7.12 -3.69
N ALA A 209 -10.26 8.19 -4.49
CA ALA A 209 -10.84 8.13 -5.84
C ALA A 209 -9.97 7.34 -6.84
N LEU A 210 -8.66 7.28 -6.64
CA LEU A 210 -7.73 6.51 -7.48
C LEU A 210 -7.74 4.99 -7.15
N SER A 211 -8.89 4.45 -6.69
CA SER A 211 -9.11 3.07 -6.17
C SER A 211 -8.64 1.90 -7.03
N HIS A 212 -8.31 2.14 -8.29
CA HIS A 212 -8.01 1.12 -9.28
C HIS A 212 -6.69 1.38 -10.01
N GLY A 213 -5.83 2.22 -9.43
CA GLY A 213 -4.57 2.63 -10.06
C GLY A 213 -4.74 3.86 -10.93
N PHE A 214 -3.62 4.43 -11.37
CA PHE A 214 -3.62 5.63 -12.19
C PHE A 214 -2.39 5.71 -13.08
N THR A 215 -2.50 6.52 -14.12
CA THR A 215 -1.37 6.96 -14.93
C THR A 215 -1.12 8.44 -14.74
N ILE A 216 0.12 8.86 -14.89
CA ILE A 216 0.46 10.28 -14.88
C ILE A 216 1.50 10.58 -15.96
N ILE A 217 1.32 11.70 -16.64
CA ILE A 217 2.28 12.28 -17.58
C ILE A 217 2.66 13.66 -17.04
N GLY A 218 3.93 13.86 -16.70
CA GLY A 218 4.45 15.10 -16.12
C GLY A 218 5.95 15.26 -16.35
N ALA A 219 6.59 16.24 -15.72
CA ALA A 219 8.02 16.49 -15.88
C ALA A 219 8.88 15.37 -15.28
N GLY A 220 9.58 14.63 -16.14
CA GLY A 220 10.39 13.49 -15.75
C GLY A 220 9.60 12.32 -15.15
N THR A 221 10.32 11.27 -14.75
CA THR A 221 9.72 10.05 -14.21
C THR A 221 9.40 10.19 -12.73
N MET A 222 8.19 9.83 -12.31
CA MET A 222 7.87 9.77 -10.89
C MET A 222 8.64 8.62 -10.22
N PRO A 223 9.29 8.87 -9.06
CA PRO A 223 10.04 7.84 -8.34
C PRO A 223 9.24 6.54 -8.16
N GLN A 224 9.90 5.40 -8.36
CA GLN A 224 9.32 4.09 -8.08
C GLN A 224 9.30 3.85 -6.58
N ILE A 225 8.24 3.20 -6.08
CA ILE A 225 8.25 2.74 -4.70
C ILE A 225 9.06 1.45 -4.62
N GLN A 226 9.85 1.30 -3.57
CA GLN A 226 10.59 0.06 -3.33
C GLN A 226 9.60 -1.10 -3.11
N ASN A 227 9.82 -2.20 -3.85
CA ASN A 227 8.99 -3.42 -3.79
C ASN A 227 9.15 -4.18 -2.48
N VAL A 228 10.26 -3.96 -1.79
CA VAL A 228 10.66 -4.66 -0.58
C VAL A 228 11.19 -3.60 0.38
N PRO A 229 10.33 -2.89 1.12
CA PRO A 229 10.79 -2.15 2.27
C PRO A 229 11.45 -3.10 3.27
N ASP A 230 12.69 -2.77 3.63
CA ASP A 230 13.43 -3.36 4.75
C ASP A 230 12.95 -2.66 6.02
N ILE A 231 12.48 -3.44 6.98
CA ILE A 231 12.03 -2.93 8.27
C ILE A 231 12.96 -3.43 9.35
N ASP A 232 13.71 -2.50 9.95
CA ASP A 232 14.51 -2.80 11.12
C ASP A 232 13.59 -3.12 12.31
N ILE A 233 13.93 -4.19 13.01
CA ILE A 233 13.21 -4.70 14.17
C ILE A 233 14.20 -5.03 15.28
N SER A 234 13.76 -4.92 16.53
CA SER A 234 14.59 -5.29 17.67
C SER A 234 14.94 -6.78 17.60
N PRO A 235 16.23 -7.15 17.55
CA PRO A 235 16.62 -8.55 17.59
C PRO A 235 16.34 -9.12 18.98
N PHE A 236 16.01 -10.41 19.03
CA PHE A 236 16.02 -11.15 20.28
C PHE A 236 16.63 -12.53 20.03
N SER A 237 17.31 -13.03 21.05
CA SER A 237 17.75 -14.42 21.12
C SER A 237 17.33 -14.95 22.46
N ARG A 238 16.60 -16.06 22.46
CA ARG A 238 16.22 -16.71 23.70
C ARG A 238 16.44 -18.20 23.58
N ASP A 239 17.18 -18.68 24.56
CA ASP A 239 17.45 -20.07 24.79
C ASP A 239 16.50 -20.58 25.88
N LEU A 240 15.56 -21.42 25.49
CA LEU A 240 14.66 -22.07 26.42
C LEU A 240 15.27 -23.39 26.87
N ASN A 241 15.78 -23.39 28.10
CA ASN A 241 16.23 -24.58 28.82
C ASN A 241 15.18 -24.97 29.86
N ASN A 242 14.99 -26.27 30.09
CA ASN A 242 14.09 -26.82 31.11
C ASN A 242 12.62 -26.39 30.95
N LEU A 243 12.07 -26.58 29.75
CA LEU A 243 10.64 -26.43 29.51
C LEU A 243 9.85 -27.39 30.45
N PRO A 244 8.62 -27.07 30.88
CA PRO A 244 7.72 -27.97 31.61
C PRO A 244 7.09 -29.00 30.68
N SER A 245 6.99 -30.26 31.13
CA SER A 245 6.51 -31.43 30.34
C SER A 245 4.99 -31.47 30.13
N ASN A 246 4.32 -30.33 30.11
CA ASN A 246 2.87 -30.22 30.11
C ASN A 246 2.29 -29.68 28.78
N ASN A 247 3.14 -29.54 27.75
CA ASN A 247 2.77 -29.01 26.44
C ASN A 247 2.22 -27.56 26.46
N ASP A 248 2.43 -26.82 27.55
CA ASP A 248 2.02 -25.42 27.62
C ASP A 248 2.95 -24.54 26.76
N PRO A 249 2.40 -23.61 25.96
CA PRO A 249 3.21 -22.68 25.17
C PRO A 249 4.00 -21.73 26.07
N ILE A 250 5.32 -21.77 25.96
CA ILE A 250 6.21 -20.80 26.61
C ILE A 250 6.50 -19.66 25.66
N TYR A 251 6.21 -18.45 26.10
CA TYR A 251 6.53 -17.24 25.36
C TYR A 251 8.05 -17.06 25.25
N VAL A 252 8.52 -16.95 24.02
CA VAL A 252 9.94 -16.77 23.68
C VAL A 252 10.25 -15.28 23.58
N GLY A 253 9.49 -14.58 22.74
CA GLY A 253 9.70 -13.17 22.42
C GLY A 253 8.65 -12.68 21.42
N GLU A 254 8.67 -11.39 21.14
CA GLU A 254 7.78 -10.79 20.15
C GLU A 254 8.49 -9.75 19.30
N VAL A 255 7.95 -9.54 18.10
CA VAL A 255 8.33 -8.44 17.25
C VAL A 255 7.10 -7.65 16.85
N GLU A 256 7.15 -6.37 17.16
CA GLU A 256 6.14 -5.39 16.80
C GLU A 256 6.69 -4.45 15.73
N THR A 257 5.92 -4.22 14.68
CA THR A 257 6.28 -3.21 13.68
C THR A 257 5.07 -2.57 13.01
N ASN A 258 5.12 -1.25 12.86
CA ASN A 258 4.15 -0.48 12.09
C ASN A 258 4.49 -0.59 10.60
N ILE A 259 3.80 -1.50 9.93
CA ILE A 259 3.97 -1.78 8.49
C ILE A 259 3.38 -0.70 7.59
N THR A 260 2.48 0.15 8.07
CA THR A 260 1.96 1.30 7.31
C THR A 260 3.06 2.31 7.02
N LYS A 261 3.94 2.53 8.00
CA LYS A 261 5.09 3.42 7.86
C LYS A 261 6.02 3.00 6.70
N TYR A 262 6.20 1.71 6.47
CA TYR A 262 7.21 1.19 5.53
C TYR A 262 6.61 0.69 4.20
N ALA A 263 5.47 0.02 4.25
CA ALA A 263 4.82 -0.57 3.08
C ALA A 263 3.49 0.11 2.71
N GLY A 264 3.04 1.09 3.51
CA GLY A 264 1.78 1.78 3.31
C GLY A 264 0.54 0.97 3.59
N MET A 265 0.63 -0.07 4.39
CA MET A 265 -0.54 -0.88 4.68
C MET A 265 -1.50 -0.15 5.63
N SER A 266 -2.49 0.59 5.17
CA SER A 266 -3.37 1.34 6.09
C SER A 266 -4.64 0.57 6.51
N ASN A 267 -4.98 -0.50 5.80
CA ASN A 267 -6.13 -1.34 6.11
C ASN A 267 -5.88 -2.79 5.68
N PHE A 268 -6.13 -3.73 6.61
CA PHE A 268 -5.89 -5.15 6.38
C PHE A 268 -6.95 -5.84 5.50
N PHE A 269 -8.15 -5.28 5.31
CA PHE A 269 -9.11 -5.80 4.33
C PHE A 269 -8.55 -5.80 2.90
N TYR A 270 -7.53 -4.98 2.64
CA TYR A 270 -6.82 -4.93 1.36
C TYR A 270 -5.54 -5.77 1.35
N SER A 271 -5.19 -6.48 2.42
CA SER A 271 -3.85 -7.05 2.59
C SER A 271 -3.51 -8.19 1.64
N ASN A 272 -4.44 -9.12 1.40
CA ASN A 272 -4.28 -10.16 0.38
C ASN A 272 -4.11 -9.57 -1.04
N ALA A 273 -4.63 -8.36 -1.28
CA ALA A 273 -4.41 -7.62 -2.52
C ALA A 273 -3.11 -6.81 -2.53
N THR A 274 -2.50 -6.54 -1.36
CA THR A 274 -1.37 -5.61 -1.23
C THR A 274 -0.02 -6.29 -0.96
N PHE A 275 0.02 -7.53 -0.43
CA PHE A 275 1.27 -8.23 -0.07
C PHE A 275 1.38 -9.58 -0.76
N LEU A 276 2.61 -9.94 -1.11
CA LEU A 276 2.93 -11.26 -1.62
C LEU A 276 3.36 -12.20 -0.48
N PHE A 277 4.22 -11.71 0.43
CA PHE A 277 4.68 -12.40 1.63
C PHE A 277 5.43 -11.42 2.56
N LEU A 278 5.58 -11.81 3.82
CA LEU A 278 6.47 -11.20 4.80
C LEU A 278 7.60 -12.19 5.08
N THR A 279 8.85 -11.80 4.86
CA THR A 279 10.01 -12.63 5.23
C THR A 279 10.68 -12.01 6.43
N ILE A 280 10.93 -12.83 7.44
CA ILE A 280 11.86 -12.45 8.50
C ILE A 280 13.22 -12.95 8.04
N SER A 281 14.04 -12.03 7.49
CA SER A 281 15.42 -12.34 7.14
C SER A 281 16.17 -12.87 8.37
N ASP A 282 17.20 -13.70 8.17
CA ASP A 282 18.09 -14.29 9.18
C ASP A 282 17.40 -14.79 10.48
N PHE A 283 16.13 -15.20 10.37
CA PHE A 283 15.43 -15.92 11.42
C PHE A 283 15.93 -17.35 11.43
N SER A 284 16.37 -17.81 12.60
CA SER A 284 16.71 -19.21 12.84
C SER A 284 15.94 -19.75 14.04
N SER A 285 15.48 -20.98 13.89
CA SER A 285 14.95 -21.78 14.99
C SER A 285 15.75 -23.06 15.06
N GLU A 286 16.31 -23.34 16.22
CA GLU A 286 17.17 -24.49 16.47
C GLU A 286 16.51 -25.41 17.50
N ILE A 287 16.28 -26.68 17.13
CA ILE A 287 15.82 -27.71 18.04
C ILE A 287 16.98 -28.68 18.26
N LYS A 288 17.51 -28.72 19.48
CA LYS A 288 18.54 -29.68 19.86
C LYS A 288 17.91 -30.91 20.49
N ARG A 289 18.13 -32.06 19.87
CA ARG A 289 17.78 -33.39 20.39
C ARG A 289 18.94 -33.98 21.18
N THR A 290 18.66 -34.95 22.04
CA THR A 290 19.67 -35.57 22.91
C THR A 290 20.61 -36.51 22.14
N ASP A 291 20.10 -37.14 21.08
CA ASP A 291 20.76 -38.21 20.32
C ASP A 291 21.14 -37.84 18.87
N SER A 292 20.78 -36.65 18.39
CA SER A 292 20.98 -36.25 16.99
C SER A 292 21.63 -34.87 16.82
N ASP A 293 22.00 -34.58 15.57
CA ASP A 293 22.45 -33.26 15.15
C ASP A 293 21.36 -32.19 15.37
N LEU A 294 21.83 -30.95 15.45
CA LEU A 294 21.01 -29.73 15.59
C LEU A 294 20.09 -29.58 14.37
N ASP A 295 18.78 -29.55 14.58
CA ASP A 295 17.82 -29.23 13.53
C ASP A 295 17.65 -27.70 13.45
N ILE A 296 17.92 -27.11 12.30
CA ILE A 296 17.94 -25.65 12.09
C ILE A 296 16.96 -25.32 10.97
N LEU A 297 16.02 -24.40 11.25
CA LEU A 297 15.10 -23.86 10.26
C LEU A 297 15.39 -22.39 9.96
N GLU A 298 15.77 -22.12 8.70
CA GLU A 298 16.02 -20.78 8.12
C GLU A 298 15.60 -20.77 6.63
N PRO A 299 15.05 -19.67 6.07
CA PRO A 299 14.42 -18.50 6.69
C PRO A 299 12.91 -18.73 6.95
N PHE A 300 12.30 -17.88 7.79
CA PHE A 300 10.86 -17.92 8.06
C PHE A 300 10.07 -16.95 7.16
N VAL A 301 9.09 -17.49 6.44
CA VAL A 301 8.22 -16.76 5.50
C VAL A 301 6.77 -16.90 5.94
N ILE A 302 6.07 -15.77 6.03
CA ILE A 302 4.63 -15.69 6.26
C ILE A 302 3.97 -15.31 4.94
N LYS A 303 3.04 -16.12 4.47
CA LYS A 303 2.21 -15.80 3.30
C LYS A 303 0.89 -15.15 3.75
N PRO A 304 0.22 -14.38 2.89
CA PRO A 304 -1.06 -13.75 3.23
C PRO A 304 -2.15 -14.76 3.65
N GLU A 305 -2.12 -15.96 3.08
CA GLU A 305 -2.98 -17.09 3.44
C GLU A 305 -2.82 -17.57 4.90
N ASP A 306 -1.64 -17.38 5.50
CA ASP A 306 -1.36 -17.72 6.90
C ASP A 306 -2.00 -16.71 7.88
N ILE A 307 -2.49 -15.57 7.37
CA ILE A 307 -2.97 -14.45 8.17
C ILE A 307 -4.52 -14.34 8.14
N ILE A 308 -5.20 -14.80 7.08
CA ILE A 308 -6.67 -14.68 6.94
C ILE A 308 -7.35 -15.98 6.49
N THR A 309 -8.39 -16.37 7.22
CA THR A 309 -9.54 -17.12 6.70
C THR A 309 -10.76 -16.18 6.61
N GLU A 310 -11.59 -16.35 5.58
CA GLU A 310 -12.53 -15.37 4.97
C GLU A 310 -13.62 -14.70 5.85
N LYS A 311 -13.61 -14.81 7.19
CA LYS A 311 -14.66 -14.25 8.07
C LYS A 311 -14.09 -13.33 9.16
N LEU A 312 -14.16 -12.03 8.89
CA LEU A 312 -13.52 -10.95 9.65
C LEU A 312 -14.47 -10.18 10.59
N VAL A 313 -15.36 -10.88 11.30
CA VAL A 313 -16.09 -10.27 12.44
C VAL A 313 -15.33 -10.49 13.76
N SER A 314 -14.46 -11.50 13.79
CA SER A 314 -13.56 -11.78 14.92
C SER A 314 -12.40 -12.64 14.43
N TRP A 315 -11.28 -12.02 14.05
CA TRP A 315 -10.07 -12.80 13.80
C TRP A 315 -9.45 -13.16 15.16
N ILE A 316 -9.53 -14.44 15.52
CA ILE A 316 -8.86 -15.00 16.69
C ILE A 316 -7.53 -15.56 16.17
N PRO A 317 -6.40 -14.98 16.54
CA PRO A 317 -5.13 -15.42 15.99
C PRO A 317 -4.79 -16.82 16.50
N GLN A 318 -4.69 -17.76 15.57
CA GLN A 318 -4.29 -19.14 15.84
C GLN A 318 -2.76 -19.23 15.88
N SER A 319 -2.25 -20.15 16.69
CA SER A 319 -0.83 -20.47 16.71
C SER A 319 -0.50 -21.35 15.50
N THR A 320 0.40 -20.89 14.64
CA THR A 320 0.91 -21.67 13.52
C THR A 320 2.23 -22.32 13.92
N PHE A 321 2.28 -23.65 13.95
CA PHE A 321 3.52 -24.39 14.16
C PHE A 321 4.38 -24.31 12.89
N PHE A 322 5.65 -23.94 13.05
CA PHE A 322 6.54 -23.73 11.90
C PHE A 322 7.85 -24.51 11.97
N HIS A 323 8.20 -25.07 13.13
CA HIS A 323 9.37 -25.94 13.31
C HIS A 323 9.04 -26.98 14.38
N TYR A 324 9.33 -28.25 14.13
CA TYR A 324 9.10 -29.33 15.07
C TYR A 324 10.19 -30.41 14.93
N GLY A 325 10.56 -31.03 16.05
CA GLY A 325 11.46 -32.17 16.10
C GLY A 325 10.89 -33.25 17.02
N VAL A 326 10.99 -34.51 16.60
CA VAL A 326 10.50 -35.66 17.37
C VAL A 326 11.66 -36.58 17.73
N GLU A 327 11.86 -36.82 19.03
CA GLU A 327 12.87 -37.72 19.58
C GLU A 327 12.22 -38.90 20.29
N ASN A 328 12.78 -40.10 20.13
CA ASN A 328 12.27 -41.30 20.79
C ASN A 328 13.30 -41.75 21.84
N ILE A 329 12.96 -41.67 23.11
CA ILE A 329 13.80 -42.10 24.23
C ILE A 329 13.10 -43.22 24.97
N GLY A 330 13.65 -44.44 24.87
CA GLY A 330 13.04 -45.61 25.51
C GLY A 330 11.64 -45.90 24.98
N SER A 331 10.62 -45.71 25.82
CA SER A 331 9.20 -45.85 25.46
C SER A 331 8.46 -44.53 25.31
N GLU A 332 9.18 -43.40 25.30
CA GLU A 332 8.61 -42.07 25.21
C GLU A 332 8.95 -41.42 23.87
N ASN A 333 7.95 -40.82 23.24
CA ASN A 333 8.11 -39.94 22.08
C ASN A 333 8.00 -38.50 22.56
N ILE A 334 9.08 -37.75 22.38
CA ILE A 334 9.21 -36.37 22.80
C ILE A 334 9.15 -35.48 21.57
N THR A 335 8.10 -34.67 21.47
CA THR A 335 7.90 -33.72 20.37
C THR A 335 8.21 -32.32 20.87
N THR A 336 9.29 -31.72 20.39
CA THR A 336 9.62 -30.31 20.62
C THR A 336 9.12 -29.48 19.46
N TRP A 337 8.59 -28.29 19.72
CA TRP A 337 8.01 -27.44 18.68
C TRP A 337 8.23 -25.95 18.93
N ALA A 338 8.22 -25.19 17.84
CA ALA A 338 8.11 -23.74 17.83
C ALA A 338 6.85 -23.32 17.06
N SER A 339 6.15 -22.33 17.59
CA SER A 339 4.96 -21.75 16.96
C SER A 339 4.97 -20.23 17.01
N ILE A 340 4.21 -19.63 16.10
CA ILE A 340 4.05 -18.19 15.99
C ILE A 340 2.57 -17.85 16.12
N LYS A 341 2.29 -16.76 16.82
CA LYS A 341 1.00 -16.10 16.81
C LYS A 341 1.18 -14.75 16.15
N ILE A 342 0.54 -14.58 15.00
CA ILE A 342 0.51 -13.31 14.27
C ILE A 342 -0.64 -12.50 14.88
N LEU A 343 -0.44 -11.22 15.12
CA LEU A 343 -1.42 -10.29 15.68
C LEU A 343 -1.39 -9.02 14.82
N LEU A 344 -2.56 -8.46 14.55
CA LEU A 344 -2.73 -7.30 13.70
C LEU A 344 -3.58 -6.29 14.43
N ASN A 345 -2.99 -5.15 14.71
CA ASN A 345 -3.64 -4.09 15.46
C ASN A 345 -3.79 -2.87 14.54
N PRO A 346 -5.03 -2.49 14.17
CA PRO A 346 -5.27 -1.18 13.60
C PRO A 346 -5.05 -0.14 14.72
N ILE A 347 -4.16 0.80 14.48
CA ILE A 347 -3.94 1.97 15.33
C ILE A 347 -4.84 3.10 14.81
N GLN A 348 -5.14 4.07 15.68
CA GLN A 348 -5.74 5.33 15.27
C GLN A 348 -4.97 5.93 14.08
N ASN A 349 -5.69 6.50 13.11
CA ASN A 349 -5.17 7.06 11.83
C ASN A 349 -4.88 6.08 10.69
N ASN A 350 -5.52 4.90 10.70
CA ASN A 350 -5.33 3.86 9.67
C ASN A 350 -3.88 3.36 9.60
N ASP A 351 -3.17 3.33 10.72
CA ASP A 351 -1.91 2.60 10.80
C ASP A 351 -2.19 1.15 11.17
N LEU A 352 -1.39 0.23 10.67
CA LEU A 352 -1.47 -1.20 10.88
C LEU A 352 -0.15 -1.63 11.47
N THR A 353 -0.23 -2.28 12.63
CA THR A 353 0.90 -2.87 13.31
C THR A 353 0.80 -4.38 13.24
N ILE A 354 1.88 -5.02 12.78
CA ILE A 354 2.05 -6.47 12.88
C ILE A 354 2.82 -6.76 14.15
N LEU A 355 2.25 -7.67 14.94
CA LEU A 355 2.88 -8.23 16.11
C LEU A 355 3.06 -9.74 15.91
N LEU A 356 4.30 -10.20 15.92
CA LEU A 356 4.70 -11.59 15.72
C LEU A 356 5.19 -12.14 17.06
N ARG A 357 4.38 -12.98 17.73
CA ARG A 357 4.73 -13.59 19.02
C ARG A 357 5.20 -15.02 18.81
N PHE A 358 6.38 -15.33 19.33
CA PHE A 358 6.99 -16.65 19.20
C PHE A 358 6.83 -17.44 20.48
N TYR A 359 6.51 -18.71 20.34
CA TYR A 359 6.33 -19.65 21.43
C TYR A 359 7.12 -20.92 21.16
N GLY A 360 7.55 -21.56 22.24
CA GLY A 360 8.17 -22.87 22.23
C GLY A 360 7.49 -23.80 23.23
N GLY A 361 7.56 -25.09 22.99
CA GLY A 361 7.05 -26.09 23.91
C GLY A 361 7.51 -27.49 23.54
N TYR A 362 7.17 -28.44 24.38
CA TYR A 362 7.33 -29.86 24.06
C TYR A 362 6.26 -30.71 24.72
N ASN A 363 6.01 -31.88 24.14
CA ASN A 363 5.07 -32.87 24.63
C ASN A 363 5.75 -34.24 24.71
N ILE A 364 5.41 -35.03 25.73
CA ILE A 364 5.86 -36.41 25.90
C ILE A 364 4.65 -37.33 25.72
N THR A 365 4.75 -38.32 24.85
CA THR A 365 3.72 -39.36 24.69
C THR A 365 4.34 -40.74 24.85
N GLU A 366 3.68 -41.66 25.56
CA GLU A 366 4.16 -43.04 25.68
C GLU A 366 3.81 -43.85 24.43
N VAL A 367 4.77 -44.61 23.92
CA VAL A 367 4.57 -45.57 22.82
C VAL A 367 3.83 -46.79 23.37
N SER A 368 2.77 -47.20 22.69
CA SER A 368 2.04 -48.43 23.03
C SER A 368 2.97 -49.66 22.91
N ASN A 369 3.27 -50.26 24.07
CA ASN A 369 4.28 -51.29 24.40
C ASN A 369 5.62 -50.74 24.98
N PRO A 370 5.64 -50.34 26.27
CA PRO A 370 6.85 -49.83 26.89
C PRO A 370 7.83 -50.96 27.25
N ARG A 371 9.00 -51.00 26.59
CA ARG A 371 10.18 -51.66 27.17
C ARG A 371 10.84 -50.67 28.14
N ARG A 372 10.61 -50.87 29.43
CA ARG A 372 11.16 -50.04 30.50
C ARG A 372 12.69 -50.14 30.54
N PHE A 373 13.37 -49.04 30.25
CA PHE A 373 14.75 -48.80 30.67
C PHE A 373 14.74 -47.62 31.64
N SER A 374 15.30 -47.82 32.83
CA SER A 374 15.48 -46.76 33.83
C SER A 374 16.87 -46.16 33.65
N PHE A 375 16.96 -45.02 32.95
CA PHE A 375 18.07 -44.09 33.10
C PHE A 375 17.53 -42.79 33.69
N PRO A 376 18.33 -42.06 34.49
CA PRO A 376 17.97 -40.73 34.95
C PRO A 376 18.08 -39.77 33.77
N TYR A 377 17.00 -39.59 33.02
CA TYR A 377 16.94 -38.56 31.97
C TYR A 377 16.59 -37.21 32.60
N GLU A 378 17.58 -36.35 32.79
CA GLU A 378 17.35 -34.90 32.69
C GLU A 378 17.12 -34.59 31.22
N PHE A 379 15.87 -34.63 30.77
CA PHE A 379 15.55 -34.21 29.40
C PHE A 379 15.76 -32.70 29.28
N ARG A 380 16.75 -32.29 28.47
CA ARG A 380 17.08 -30.90 28.16
C ARG A 380 16.75 -30.62 26.70
N GLY A 381 15.48 -30.71 26.32
CA GLY A 381 15.02 -30.14 25.06
C GLY A 381 15.39 -28.65 25.05
N ARG A 382 16.31 -28.27 24.17
CA ARG A 382 16.81 -26.89 24.06
C ARG A 382 16.27 -26.33 22.75
N LEU A 383 15.41 -25.33 22.87
CA LEU A 383 14.94 -24.53 21.74
C LEU A 383 15.66 -23.19 21.79
N ILE A 384 16.47 -22.92 20.76
CA ILE A 384 17.03 -21.59 20.56
C ILE A 384 16.27 -20.97 19.40
N ILE A 385 15.60 -19.86 19.65
CA ILE A 385 15.07 -19.02 18.58
C ILE A 385 15.95 -17.79 18.54
N GLN A 386 16.67 -17.62 17.43
CA GLN A 386 17.42 -16.42 17.15
C GLN A 386 16.72 -15.68 16.03
N LYS A 387 16.43 -14.40 16.25
CA LYS A 387 15.84 -13.55 15.22
C LYS A 387 16.85 -12.54 14.70
N ALA A 388 16.84 -12.31 13.40
CA ALA A 388 17.52 -11.17 12.79
C ALA A 388 16.90 -9.82 13.11
N SER A 389 17.64 -8.81 12.68
CA SER A 389 17.32 -7.39 12.76
C SER A 389 16.33 -6.89 11.71
N ARG A 390 15.80 -7.72 10.78
CA ARG A 390 15.02 -7.22 9.62
C ARG A 390 13.77 -8.04 9.26
N ILE A 391 12.72 -7.34 8.83
CA ILE A 391 11.56 -7.88 8.12
C ILE A 391 11.53 -7.31 6.71
N LEU A 392 11.43 -8.19 5.71
CA LEU A 392 11.18 -7.84 4.32
C LEU A 392 9.68 -7.94 4.04
N VAL A 393 9.06 -6.84 3.62
CA VAL A 393 7.64 -6.84 3.23
C VAL A 393 7.54 -6.74 1.72
N ARG A 394 7.17 -7.82 1.02
CA ARG A 394 7.04 -7.76 -0.44
C ARG A 394 5.65 -7.28 -0.84
N ARG A 395 5.59 -6.13 -1.52
CA ARG A 395 4.33 -5.57 -2.04
C ARG A 395 3.89 -6.31 -3.31
N LYS A 396 2.58 -6.52 -3.44
CA LYS A 396 1.90 -6.91 -4.67
C LYS A 396 1.56 -5.64 -5.44
N LEU A 397 2.49 -5.17 -6.28
CA LEU A 397 2.27 -3.95 -7.06
C LEU A 397 1.27 -4.19 -8.20
N TYR A 398 1.35 -5.31 -8.90
CA TYR A 398 0.47 -5.60 -10.03
C TYR A 398 -0.52 -6.74 -9.69
N PRO A 399 -1.72 -6.77 -10.28
CA PRO A 399 -2.55 -7.97 -10.27
C PRO A 399 -1.73 -9.14 -10.83
N LEU A 400 -1.83 -10.33 -10.22
CA LEU A 400 -1.28 -11.54 -10.84
C LEU A 400 -2.14 -11.84 -12.06
N VAL A 401 -1.51 -11.93 -13.23
CA VAL A 401 -2.14 -12.33 -14.50
C VAL A 401 -2.55 -13.80 -14.42
#